data_AF-A0A7W6A6B4-F1
#
_entry.id   AF-A0A7W6A6B4-F1
#
_cell.length_a   1.000
_cell.length_b   1.000
_cell.length_c   1.000
_cell.angle_alpha   90.00
_cell.angle_beta   90.00
_cell.angle_gamma   90.00
#
_symmetry.space_group_name_H-M   'P 1'
#
loop_
_entity.id
_entity.type
_entity.pdbx_description
1 polymer ?
#
loop_
_entity_poly.entity_id
_entity_poly.type
_entity_poly.pdbx_seq_one_letter_code
_entity_poly.pdbx_strand_id
1 'polypeptide(L)'
;MAFDGTPLQTAVRVGRANVSLPQNPLPTEVYRTRGEERIAGSFETAQLDDDDRFNSAQEHPALQVRLPRADLATVKPLSLGRLQVLQSWEGFVMEINDTEGTFGARLADLTDEENTEEYAEFDLSEVDSDDQELLRVGGVFRWLIGYRENQFGRRERVSSIVFRRLPAWTARDLEAAKAEGAAVANALLWD
;
A
#
# COMPACT_ATOMS: atom_id res chain seq x y z
N MET A 1 46.93 16.70 33.27
CA MET A 1 46.69 16.14 31.94
C MET A 1 45.20 16.11 31.72
N ALA A 2 44.69 17.03 30.91
CA ALA A 2 43.26 17.17 30.63
C ALA A 2 42.91 16.32 29.40
N PHE A 3 41.92 15.44 29.53
CA PHE A 3 41.31 14.74 28.41
C PHE A 3 40.14 15.60 27.92
N ASP A 4 40.30 16.12 26.70
CA ASP A 4 39.30 16.93 26.02
C ASP A 4 38.15 16.03 25.55
N GLY A 5 36.94 16.37 26.01
CA GLY A 5 35.71 15.64 25.71
C GLY A 5 35.05 16.24 24.48
N THR A 6 35.31 15.65 23.30
CA THR A 6 34.55 15.96 22.10
C THR A 6 33.55 14.83 21.82
N PRO A 7 32.22 15.07 21.87
CA PRO A 7 31.28 14.09 21.36
C PRO A 7 31.26 14.14 19.82
N LEU A 8 31.49 13.00 19.19
CA LEU A 8 31.27 12.80 17.77
C LEU A 8 29.77 12.96 17.47
N GLN A 9 29.40 14.07 16.83
CA GLN A 9 28.07 14.21 16.23
C GLN A 9 27.96 13.21 15.07
N THR A 10 27.18 12.15 15.27
CA THR A 10 26.74 11.28 14.18
C THR A 10 25.62 12.00 13.45
N ALA A 11 25.94 12.55 12.28
CA ALA A 11 24.95 13.13 11.38
C ALA A 11 24.10 11.99 10.78
N VAL A 12 22.85 11.87 11.23
CA VAL A 12 21.83 11.03 10.57
C VAL A 12 21.43 11.73 9.28
N ARG A 13 21.87 11.18 8.15
CA ARG A 13 21.54 11.66 6.82
C ARG A 13 20.21 11.05 6.43
N VAL A 14 19.13 11.82 6.52
CA VAL A 14 17.80 11.45 6.01
C VAL A 14 17.92 11.26 4.49
N GLY A 15 17.98 10.00 4.06
CA GLY A 15 18.06 9.62 2.65
C GLY A 15 16.68 9.22 2.15
N ARG A 16 16.01 10.12 1.42
CA ARG A 16 14.92 9.72 0.52
C ARG A 16 15.47 8.63 -0.41
N ALA A 17 14.73 7.54 -0.58
CA ALA A 17 15.07 6.46 -1.51
C ALA A 17 15.34 7.04 -2.92
N ASN A 18 16.61 7.15 -3.29
CA ASN A 18 17.04 7.44 -4.65
C ASN A 18 17.26 6.10 -5.36
N VAL A 19 16.18 5.35 -5.58
CA VAL A 19 16.19 4.34 -6.64
C VAL A 19 15.90 5.09 -7.94
N SER A 20 16.85 5.07 -8.88
CA SER A 20 16.66 5.70 -10.19
C SER A 20 15.57 4.97 -10.96
N LEU A 21 14.32 5.42 -10.82
CA LEU A 21 13.25 5.07 -11.73
C LEU A 21 13.61 5.56 -13.14
N PRO A 22 13.42 4.76 -14.21
CA PRO A 22 13.60 5.26 -15.57
C PRO A 22 12.63 6.42 -15.82
N GLN A 23 13.19 7.61 -16.04
CA GLN A 23 12.49 8.85 -16.33
C GLN A 23 11.80 8.74 -17.70
N ASN A 24 10.50 8.46 -17.72
CA ASN A 24 9.67 8.60 -18.91
C ASN A 24 8.60 9.65 -18.61
N PRO A 25 8.54 10.79 -19.35
CA PRO A 25 7.69 11.91 -18.97
C PRO A 25 6.19 11.54 -19.00
N LEU A 26 5.49 11.92 -17.94
CA LEU A 26 4.03 11.85 -17.84
C LEU A 26 3.38 12.73 -18.93
N PRO A 27 2.25 12.32 -19.52
CA PRO A 27 1.39 13.25 -20.25
C PRO A 27 0.72 14.21 -19.24
N THR A 28 1.08 15.47 -19.31
CA THR A 28 0.50 16.57 -18.53
C THR A 28 -0.94 16.84 -18.97
N GLU A 29 -1.93 16.32 -18.25
CA GLU A 29 -3.30 16.83 -18.35
C GLU A 29 -3.56 17.87 -17.25
N VAL A 30 -3.82 19.08 -17.73
CA VAL A 30 -4.11 20.30 -16.97
C VAL A 30 -5.53 20.23 -16.43
N TYR A 31 -5.72 20.11 -15.12
CA TYR A 31 -7.02 20.39 -14.50
C TYR A 31 -7.24 21.91 -14.44
N ARG A 32 -8.03 22.44 -15.39
CA ARG A 32 -8.74 23.71 -15.19
C ARG A 32 -10.00 23.43 -14.38
N THR A 33 -10.01 23.80 -13.10
CA THR A 33 -11.26 23.96 -12.34
C THR A 33 -11.90 25.30 -12.70
N ARG A 34 -13.19 25.22 -13.02
CA ARG A 34 -14.06 26.29 -13.54
C ARG A 34 -14.86 26.86 -12.37
N GLY A 35 -14.69 28.15 -12.10
CA GLY A 35 -15.69 29.10 -11.59
C GLY A 35 -16.39 28.80 -10.26
N GLU A 36 -15.92 29.42 -9.18
CA GLU A 36 -16.75 29.76 -8.01
C GLU A 36 -17.44 31.12 -8.27
N GLU A 37 -18.71 31.12 -8.66
CA GLU A 37 -19.57 32.30 -8.52
C GLU A 37 -20.38 32.16 -7.22
N ARG A 38 -20.02 33.00 -6.25
CA ARG A 38 -20.80 33.24 -5.03
C ARG A 38 -22.01 34.10 -5.37
N ILE A 39 -23.22 33.54 -5.34
CA ILE A 39 -24.45 34.33 -5.25
C ILE A 39 -24.80 34.48 -3.77
N ALA A 40 -24.44 35.64 -3.21
CA ALA A 40 -24.96 36.11 -1.94
C ALA A 40 -26.36 36.70 -2.18
N GLY A 41 -27.38 35.83 -2.14
CA GLY A 41 -28.78 36.20 -2.11
C GLY A 41 -29.29 36.20 -0.67
N SER A 42 -29.53 37.38 -0.13
CA SER A 42 -30.24 37.65 1.12
C SER A 42 -31.62 37.01 1.10
N PHE A 43 -31.89 36.09 2.03
CA PHE A 43 -33.23 35.56 2.26
C PHE A 43 -33.97 36.49 3.23
N GLU A 44 -34.94 37.21 2.67
CA GLU A 44 -35.94 38.00 3.38
C GLU A 44 -36.92 37.04 4.07
N THR A 45 -37.00 37.11 5.40
CA THR A 45 -37.97 36.35 6.21
C THR A 45 -39.38 36.84 5.93
N ALA A 46 -40.12 36.12 5.10
CA ALA A 46 -41.56 36.25 5.01
C ALA A 46 -42.20 35.66 6.27
N GLN A 47 -42.85 36.51 7.07
CA GLN A 47 -43.78 36.09 8.12
C GLN A 47 -44.94 35.34 7.46
N LEU A 48 -45.14 34.08 7.83
CA LEU A 48 -46.30 33.30 7.43
C LEU A 48 -47.36 33.44 8.53
N ASP A 49 -48.55 33.82 8.11
CA ASP A 49 -49.74 33.97 8.95
C ASP A 49 -50.17 32.61 9.52
N ASP A 50 -50.42 32.59 10.82
CA ASP A 50 -50.68 31.43 11.69
C ASP A 50 -52.15 30.95 11.67
N ASP A 51 -52.84 31.06 10.54
CA ASP A 51 -54.26 30.68 10.44
C ASP A 51 -54.55 29.92 9.15
N ASP A 52 -54.10 28.67 9.06
CA ASP A 52 -54.83 27.70 8.24
C ASP A 52 -54.81 26.28 8.83
N ARG A 53 -56.02 25.83 9.10
CA ARG A 53 -56.37 24.56 9.74
C ARG A 53 -55.97 23.38 8.86
N PHE A 54 -54.83 22.76 9.16
CA PHE A 54 -54.49 21.43 8.63
C PHE A 54 -55.33 20.35 9.30
N ASN A 55 -56.59 20.19 8.85
CA ASN A 55 -57.35 18.96 9.06
C ASN A 55 -57.79 18.40 7.72
N SER A 56 -56.88 17.69 7.06
CA SER A 56 -57.23 16.68 6.07
C SER A 56 -56.12 15.63 6.06
N ALA A 57 -56.35 14.51 6.74
CA ALA A 57 -55.66 13.27 6.45
C ALA A 57 -56.08 12.81 5.04
N GLN A 58 -55.47 13.40 4.00
CA GLN A 58 -55.50 12.80 2.68
C GLN A 58 -54.47 11.68 2.70
N GLU A 59 -54.96 10.44 2.80
CA GLU A 59 -54.16 9.27 2.50
C GLU A 59 -53.63 9.40 1.07
N HIS A 60 -52.33 9.71 0.93
CA HIS A 60 -51.67 9.65 -0.36
C HIS A 60 -51.69 8.20 -0.83
N PRO A 61 -52.18 7.90 -2.05
CA PRO A 61 -52.11 6.54 -2.57
C PRO A 61 -50.64 6.14 -2.63
N ALA A 62 -50.29 5.04 -1.97
CA ALA A 62 -48.93 4.52 -1.97
C ALA A 62 -48.43 4.38 -3.41
N LEU A 63 -47.47 5.23 -3.79
CA LEU A 63 -46.74 5.11 -5.04
C LEU A 63 -45.99 3.77 -5.00
N GLN A 64 -46.56 2.74 -5.62
CA GLN A 64 -45.88 1.47 -5.82
C GLN A 64 -44.74 1.69 -6.83
N VAL A 65 -43.58 2.11 -6.33
CA VAL A 65 -42.35 2.13 -7.10
C VAL A 65 -41.99 0.69 -7.42
N ARG A 66 -42.35 0.22 -8.62
CA ARG A 66 -41.84 -1.04 -9.15
C ARG A 66 -40.37 -0.80 -9.52
N LEU A 67 -39.47 -1.15 -8.60
CA LEU A 67 -38.05 -1.22 -8.92
C LEU A 67 -37.90 -2.16 -10.13
N PRO A 68 -37.23 -1.73 -11.22
CA PRO A 68 -36.90 -2.64 -12.29
C PRO A 68 -36.10 -3.80 -11.68
N ARG A 69 -36.57 -5.03 -11.89
CA ARG A 69 -35.76 -6.22 -11.59
C ARG A 69 -34.53 -6.10 -12.48
N ALA A 70 -33.41 -5.67 -11.90
CA ALA A 70 -32.12 -5.79 -12.55
C ALA A 70 -31.91 -7.29 -12.80
N ASP A 71 -31.87 -7.68 -14.08
CA ASP A 71 -31.42 -9.01 -14.45
C ASP A 71 -29.96 -9.14 -13.99
N LEU A 72 -29.76 -9.79 -12.84
CA LEU A 72 -28.44 -10.08 -12.27
C LEU A 72 -27.63 -11.08 -13.14
N ALA A 73 -28.15 -11.47 -14.31
CA ALA A 73 -27.62 -12.54 -15.14
C ALA A 73 -26.34 -12.19 -15.92
N THR A 74 -25.84 -10.95 -15.88
CA THR A 74 -24.55 -10.61 -16.51
C THR A 74 -23.82 -9.51 -15.74
N VAL A 75 -23.59 -9.75 -14.45
CA VAL A 75 -22.43 -9.09 -13.82
C VAL A 75 -21.21 -9.78 -14.42
N LYS A 76 -20.58 -9.14 -15.42
CA LYS A 76 -19.23 -9.55 -15.86
C LYS A 76 -18.40 -9.63 -14.58
N PRO A 77 -17.84 -10.80 -14.22
CA PRO A 77 -17.01 -10.88 -13.03
C PRO A 77 -15.97 -9.77 -13.17
N LEU A 78 -15.83 -8.95 -12.13
CA LEU A 78 -14.77 -7.96 -12.05
C LEU A 78 -13.48 -8.74 -12.27
N SER A 79 -12.96 -8.70 -13.49
CA SER A 79 -11.66 -9.27 -13.78
C SER A 79 -10.70 -8.39 -13.00
N LEU A 80 -10.33 -8.82 -11.79
CA LEU A 80 -9.20 -8.26 -11.07
C LEU A 80 -8.05 -8.29 -12.07
N GLY A 81 -7.69 -7.10 -12.57
CA GLY A 81 -6.81 -6.96 -13.71
C GLY A 81 -5.55 -7.78 -13.47
N ARG A 82 -5.20 -8.65 -14.43
CA ARG A 82 -3.94 -9.38 -14.39
C ARG A 82 -2.80 -8.37 -14.34
N LEU A 83 -1.93 -8.48 -13.33
CA LEU A 83 -0.71 -7.69 -13.28
C LEU A 83 0.29 -8.23 -14.31
N GLN A 84 0.66 -7.42 -15.29
CA GLN A 84 1.81 -7.66 -16.15
C GLN A 84 3.05 -7.13 -15.44
N VAL A 85 3.82 -8.04 -14.84
CA VAL A 85 5.07 -7.72 -14.13
C VAL A 85 6.14 -7.27 -15.13
N LEU A 86 6.81 -6.16 -14.82
CA LEU A 86 7.95 -5.63 -15.55
C LEU A 86 9.25 -5.89 -14.80
N GLN A 87 9.21 -5.77 -13.48
CA GLN A 87 10.35 -5.99 -12.60
C GLN A 87 9.86 -6.58 -11.29
N SER A 88 10.65 -7.48 -10.72
CA SER A 88 10.37 -8.08 -9.43
C SER A 88 11.62 -8.24 -8.58
N TRP A 89 11.47 -8.00 -7.28
CA TRP A 89 12.50 -8.21 -6.27
C TRP A 89 11.99 -9.16 -5.19
N GLU A 90 12.91 -9.91 -4.59
CA GLU A 90 12.69 -10.54 -3.30
C GLU A 90 13.24 -9.63 -2.20
N GLY A 91 12.38 -9.27 -1.25
CA GLY A 91 12.72 -8.40 -0.14
C GLY A 91 12.73 -9.14 1.19
N PHE A 92 13.61 -8.68 2.08
CA PHE A 92 13.68 -9.10 3.47
C PHE A 92 13.64 -7.87 4.38
N VAL A 93 12.67 -7.83 5.30
CA VAL A 93 12.50 -6.71 6.23
C VAL A 93 13.64 -6.69 7.25
N MET A 94 14.37 -5.59 7.32
CA MET A 94 15.51 -5.40 8.21
C MET A 94 15.08 -4.68 9.50
N GLU A 95 14.24 -3.66 9.38
CA GLU A 95 13.78 -2.83 10.48
C GLU A 95 12.40 -2.24 10.20
N ILE A 96 11.68 -1.89 11.26
CA ILE A 96 10.35 -1.26 11.20
C ILE A 96 10.38 -0.03 12.10
N ASN A 97 9.93 1.11 11.57
CA ASN A 97 9.81 2.37 12.29
C ASN A 97 8.35 2.79 12.37
N ASP A 98 7.67 2.41 13.47
CA ASP A 98 6.26 2.75 13.70
C ASP A 98 6.02 4.26 13.85
N THR A 99 7.04 5.03 14.25
CA THR A 99 6.91 6.48 14.45
C THR A 99 6.91 7.22 13.12
N GLU A 100 7.77 6.80 12.20
CA GLU A 100 7.85 7.37 10.84
C GLU A 100 6.84 6.72 9.89
N GLY A 101 6.29 5.58 10.27
CA GLY A 101 5.35 4.83 9.44
C GLY A 101 6.04 4.15 8.26
N THR A 102 7.29 3.70 8.44
CA THR A 102 8.11 3.10 7.39
C THR A 102 8.73 1.77 7.83
N PHE A 103 9.22 0.98 6.86
CA PHE A 103 10.10 -0.16 7.12
C PHE A 103 11.25 -0.19 6.13
N GLY A 104 12.43 -0.57 6.63
CA GLY A 104 13.63 -0.77 5.82
C GLY A 104 13.76 -2.24 5.40
N ALA A 105 14.15 -2.47 4.14
CA ALA A 105 14.33 -3.82 3.61
C ALA A 105 15.57 -3.93 2.71
N ARG A 106 16.16 -5.12 2.73
CA ARG A 106 17.17 -5.54 1.75
C ARG A 106 16.47 -6.24 0.59
N LEU A 107 16.83 -5.91 -0.63
CA LEU A 107 16.22 -6.38 -1.86
C LEU A 107 17.23 -7.14 -2.73
N ALA A 108 16.78 -8.20 -3.37
CA ALA A 108 17.49 -8.94 -4.41
C ALA A 108 16.66 -8.86 -5.70
N ASP A 109 17.24 -8.35 -6.78
CA ASP A 109 16.55 -8.30 -8.08
C ASP A 109 16.41 -9.73 -8.64
N LEU A 110 15.17 -10.10 -9.00
CA LEU A 110 14.86 -11.38 -9.62
C LEU A 110 14.74 -11.28 -11.15
N THR A 111 14.94 -10.09 -11.70
CA THR A 111 14.81 -9.76 -13.12
C THR A 111 16.17 -9.69 -13.81
N ASP A 112 17.21 -9.31 -13.07
CA ASP A 112 18.60 -9.27 -13.53
C ASP A 112 19.43 -10.35 -12.81
N GLU A 113 20.21 -11.11 -13.57
CA GLU A 113 21.05 -12.20 -13.05
C GLU A 113 22.30 -11.69 -12.33
N GLU A 114 22.70 -10.43 -12.51
CA GLU A 114 23.82 -9.84 -11.73
C GLU A 114 23.48 -9.68 -10.24
N ASN A 115 22.20 -9.81 -9.85
CA ASN A 115 21.72 -9.96 -8.47
C ASN A 115 22.43 -9.07 -7.45
N THR A 116 22.43 -7.75 -7.72
CA THR A 116 22.98 -6.77 -6.78
C THR A 116 22.02 -6.61 -5.60
N GLU A 117 22.53 -6.72 -4.38
CA GLU A 117 21.75 -6.44 -3.18
C GLU A 117 21.51 -4.93 -3.04
N GLU A 118 20.25 -4.54 -2.89
CA GLU A 118 19.85 -3.15 -2.70
C GLU A 118 19.19 -2.94 -1.34
N TYR A 119 19.18 -1.69 -0.86
CA TYR A 119 18.45 -1.29 0.34
C TYR A 119 17.39 -0.26 -0.03
N ALA A 120 16.17 -0.46 0.45
CA ALA A 120 15.06 0.45 0.23
C ALA A 120 14.22 0.62 1.50
N GLU A 121 13.60 1.79 1.60
CA GLU A 121 12.62 2.12 2.64
C GLU A 121 11.24 2.23 1.97
N PHE A 122 10.23 1.70 2.66
CA PHE A 122 8.85 1.63 2.18
C PHE A 122 7.90 2.17 3.24
N ASP A 123 6.79 2.78 2.81
CA ASP A 123 5.75 3.20 3.75
C ASP A 123 4.95 1.98 4.24
N LEU A 124 4.61 1.94 5.53
CA LEU A 124 3.73 0.89 6.09
C LEU A 124 2.35 0.86 5.41
N SER A 125 1.92 1.99 4.85
CA SER A 125 0.65 2.13 4.12
C SER A 125 0.66 1.47 2.73
N GLU A 126 1.83 1.13 2.18
CA GLU A 126 1.94 0.37 0.93
C GLU A 126 1.68 -1.13 1.12
N VAL A 127 1.68 -1.61 2.36
CA VAL A 127 1.40 -3.01 2.70
C VAL A 127 -0.10 -3.21 2.81
N ASP A 128 -0.62 -4.19 2.06
CA ASP A 128 -2.04 -4.55 2.10
C ASP A 128 -2.46 -4.97 3.52
N SER A 129 -3.68 -4.61 3.92
CA SER A 129 -4.22 -4.94 5.24
C SER A 129 -4.14 -6.43 5.58
N ASP A 130 -4.30 -7.31 4.59
CA ASP A 130 -4.27 -8.77 4.77
C ASP A 130 -2.85 -9.32 5.06
N ASP A 131 -1.84 -8.52 4.75
CA ASP A 131 -0.42 -8.85 4.90
C ASP A 131 0.26 -8.08 6.04
N GLN A 132 -0.43 -7.13 6.70
CA GLN A 132 0.08 -6.38 7.84
C GLN A 132 0.56 -7.29 8.98
N GLU A 133 -0.12 -8.42 9.24
CA GLU A 133 0.29 -9.39 10.26
C GLU A 133 1.61 -10.12 9.92
N LEU A 134 2.01 -10.13 8.64
CA LEU A 134 3.24 -10.74 8.15
C LEU A 134 4.41 -9.75 8.15
N LEU A 135 4.14 -8.46 8.29
CA LEU A 135 5.13 -7.41 8.38
C LEU A 135 5.82 -7.44 9.74
N ARG A 136 6.98 -8.09 9.76
CA ARG A 136 7.86 -8.20 10.93
C ARG A 136 9.29 -8.22 10.47
N VAL A 137 10.23 -7.88 11.36
CA VAL A 137 11.66 -8.06 11.09
C VAL A 137 11.93 -9.51 10.69
N GLY A 138 12.61 -9.67 9.56
CA GLY A 138 12.87 -10.91 8.88
C GLY A 138 11.72 -11.51 8.06
N GLY A 139 10.61 -10.79 7.93
CA GLY A 139 9.57 -11.10 6.96
C GLY A 139 10.10 -11.03 5.53
N VAL A 140 9.71 -12.01 4.71
CA VAL A 140 10.08 -12.08 3.29
C VAL A 140 8.89 -11.66 2.44
N PHE A 141 9.13 -10.80 1.46
CA PHE A 141 8.10 -10.32 0.54
C PHE A 141 8.60 -10.30 -0.90
N ARG A 142 7.66 -10.15 -1.83
CA ARG A 142 7.96 -9.77 -3.22
C ARG A 142 7.53 -8.34 -3.44
N TRP A 143 8.41 -7.57 -4.05
CA TRP A 143 8.05 -6.27 -4.59
C TRP A 143 7.92 -6.38 -6.11
N LEU A 144 6.78 -5.98 -6.64
CA LEU A 144 6.44 -6.12 -8.05
C LEU A 144 6.14 -4.73 -8.62
N ILE A 145 6.81 -4.39 -9.71
CA ILE A 145 6.48 -3.21 -10.51
C ILE A 145 5.95 -3.69 -11.85
N GLY A 146 4.77 -3.20 -12.23
CA GLY A 146 4.07 -3.71 -13.40
C GLY A 146 2.99 -2.78 -13.95
N TYR A 147 2.22 -3.34 -14.88
CA TYR A 147 1.01 -2.71 -15.39
C TYR A 147 -0.22 -3.53 -15.05
N ARG A 148 -1.28 -2.85 -14.65
CA ARG A 148 -2.61 -3.44 -14.42
C ARG A 148 -3.64 -2.72 -15.27
N GLU A 149 -4.55 -3.48 -15.86
CA GLU A 149 -5.76 -2.90 -16.46
C GLU A 149 -6.85 -2.78 -15.39
N ASN A 150 -7.40 -1.58 -15.24
CA ASN A 150 -8.54 -1.38 -14.36
C ASN A 150 -9.84 -1.87 -15.03
N GLN A 151 -10.94 -1.88 -14.28
CA GLN A 151 -12.25 -2.35 -14.76
C GLN A 151 -12.79 -1.60 -15.99
N PHE A 152 -12.24 -0.41 -16.29
CA PHE A 152 -12.60 0.41 -17.44
C PHE A 152 -11.64 0.24 -18.63
N GLY A 153 -10.69 -0.71 -18.55
CA GLY A 153 -9.70 -0.97 -19.60
C GLY A 153 -8.54 0.03 -19.66
N ARG A 154 -8.41 0.91 -18.67
CA ARG A 154 -7.25 1.82 -18.59
C ARG A 154 -6.06 1.07 -17.99
N ARG A 155 -4.91 1.17 -18.67
CA ARG A 155 -3.63 0.65 -18.19
C ARG A 155 -2.99 1.62 -17.20
N GLU A 156 -2.66 1.12 -16.02
CA GLU A 156 -2.04 1.88 -14.93
C GLU A 156 -0.72 1.21 -14.53
N ARG A 157 0.29 2.00 -14.19
CA ARG A 157 1.54 1.49 -13.59
C ARG A 157 1.30 1.28 -12.11
N VAL A 158 1.68 0.12 -11.58
CA VAL A 158 1.43 -0.30 -10.20
C VAL A 158 2.72 -0.79 -9.56
N SER A 159 2.92 -0.41 -8.30
CA SER A 159 3.87 -0.99 -7.34
C SER A 159 3.07 -1.85 -6.37
N SER A 160 3.50 -3.08 -6.09
CA SER A 160 2.77 -4.01 -5.21
C SER A 160 3.75 -4.80 -4.35
N ILE A 161 3.49 -4.82 -3.05
CA ILE A 161 4.22 -5.60 -2.05
C ILE A 161 3.33 -6.77 -1.63
N VAL A 162 3.87 -7.99 -1.65
CA VAL A 162 3.15 -9.21 -1.27
C VAL A 162 4.01 -10.05 -0.34
N PHE A 163 3.54 -10.29 0.88
CA PHE A 163 4.31 -11.04 1.87
C PHE A 163 4.17 -12.55 1.67
N ARG A 164 5.27 -13.28 1.89
CA ARG A 164 5.27 -14.74 1.84
C ARG A 164 4.74 -15.30 3.15
N ARG A 165 3.68 -16.10 3.07
CA ARG A 165 3.20 -16.93 4.18
C ARG A 165 4.11 -18.15 4.31
N LEU A 166 5.21 -17.98 5.05
CA LEU A 166 6.09 -19.08 5.37
C LEU A 166 5.43 -20.00 6.41
N PRO A 167 5.69 -21.32 6.38
CA PRO A 167 5.26 -22.22 7.44
C PRO A 167 5.71 -21.67 8.80
N ALA A 168 4.86 -21.79 9.83
CA ALA A 168 5.26 -21.41 11.18
C ALA A 168 6.37 -22.37 11.64
N TRP A 169 7.60 -21.85 11.73
CA TRP A 169 8.73 -22.60 12.29
C TRP A 169 8.43 -22.91 13.75
N THR A 170 8.48 -24.18 14.11
CA THR A 170 8.33 -24.59 15.51
C THR A 170 9.66 -24.42 16.25
N ALA A 171 9.61 -24.35 17.58
CA ALA A 171 10.83 -24.36 18.40
C ALA A 171 11.73 -25.57 18.09
N ARG A 172 11.12 -26.71 17.75
CA ARG A 172 11.84 -27.92 17.34
C ARG A 172 12.59 -27.72 16.03
N ASP A 173 11.99 -27.07 15.05
CA ASP A 173 12.62 -26.82 13.75
C ASP A 173 13.82 -25.88 13.91
N LEU A 174 13.69 -24.88 14.78
CA LEU A 174 14.78 -23.96 15.08
C LEU A 174 15.96 -24.66 15.78
N GLU A 175 15.69 -25.52 16.76
CA GLU A 175 16.73 -26.29 17.45
C GLU A 175 17.40 -27.29 16.52
N ALA A 176 16.64 -27.94 15.62
CA ALA A 176 17.20 -28.81 14.60
C ALA A 176 18.14 -28.06 13.65
N ALA A 177 17.72 -26.88 13.16
CA ALA A 177 18.54 -26.04 12.29
C ALA A 177 19.82 -25.55 12.97
N LYS A 178 19.76 -25.18 14.27
CA LYS A 178 20.95 -24.82 15.05
C LYS A 178 21.91 -25.99 15.21
N ALA A 179 21.40 -27.18 15.52
CA ALA A 179 22.21 -28.37 15.67
C ALA A 179 22.91 -28.75 14.35
N GLU A 180 22.20 -28.64 13.23
CA GLU A 180 22.77 -28.85 11.90
C GLU A 180 23.85 -27.82 11.56
N GLY A 181 23.58 -26.54 11.80
CA GLY A 181 24.56 -25.46 11.61
C GLY A 181 25.82 -25.65 12.45
N ALA A 182 25.68 -26.09 13.72
CA ALA A 182 26.81 -26.40 14.58
C ALA A 182 27.61 -27.61 14.07
N ALA A 183 26.94 -28.64 13.55
CA ALA A 183 27.60 -29.79 12.94
C ALA A 183 28.42 -29.38 11.70
N VAL A 184 27.86 -28.54 10.82
CA VAL A 184 28.56 -28.02 9.65
C VAL A 184 29.74 -27.13 10.05
N ALA A 185 29.57 -26.24 11.03
CA ALA A 185 30.65 -25.39 11.53
C ALA A 185 31.82 -26.21 12.10
N ASN A 186 31.51 -27.24 12.89
CA ASN A 186 32.53 -28.16 13.42
C ASN A 186 33.21 -28.97 12.30
N ALA A 187 32.48 -29.32 11.24
CA ALA A 187 33.04 -30.03 10.09
C ALA A 187 33.93 -29.14 9.20
N LEU A 188 33.71 -27.82 9.20
CA LEU A 188 34.54 -26.84 8.46
C LEU A 188 35.77 -26.40 9.24
N LEU A 189 35.77 -26.55 10.57
CA LEU A 189 36.95 -26.42 11.41
C LEU A 189 37.81 -27.69 11.29
N TRP A 190 38.41 -27.90 10.11
CA TRP A 190 39.45 -28.91 9.89
C TRP A 190 40.84 -28.31 10.21
N ASP A 191 41.59 -29.09 11.00
CA ASP A 191 42.98 -29.04 11.50
C ASP A 191 43.91 -27.89 11.03
#